data_AF-A0A957UMY2-F1
#
_entry.id   AF-A0A957UMY2-F1
#
_cell.length_a   1.000
_cell.length_b   1.000
_cell.length_c   1.000
_cell.angle_alpha   90.00
_cell.angle_beta   90.00
_cell.angle_gamma   90.00
#
_symmetry.space_group_name_H-M   'P 1'
#
loop_
_entity.id
_entity.type
_entity.pdbx_description
1 polymer ?
#
loop_
_entity_poly.entity_id
_entity_poly.type
_entity_poly.pdbx_seq_one_letter_code
_entity_poly.pdbx_strand_id
1 'polypeptide(L)'
;GVAACVENMPDGGAFRPGDIVTGMTGKTAEIISTDAEGRLVLADALAYVARYNPAAVVDLATLTGAVGVALGPHAAGLFANDDALKDALLAAADQSGERLWHLPLYDEYLDTIKSDMAEV
;
A
#
# COMPACT_ATOMS: atom_id res chain seq x y z
N GLY A 1 -1.70 -8.10 -15.12
CA GLY A 1 -1.30 -7.29 -13.97
C GLY A 1 -1.15 -5.84 -14.42
N VAL A 2 -1.31 -4.90 -13.50
CA VAL A 2 -0.98 -3.49 -13.70
C VAL A 2 0.31 -3.22 -12.94
N ALA A 3 1.25 -2.50 -13.56
CA ALA A 3 2.49 -2.06 -12.92
C ALA A 3 2.52 -0.53 -12.95
N ALA A 4 2.61 0.07 -11.77
CA ALA A 4 2.73 1.51 -11.64
C ALA A 4 4.21 1.85 -11.46
N CYS A 5 4.84 2.33 -12.53
CA CYS A 5 6.28 2.53 -12.60
C CYS A 5 6.59 4.02 -12.55
N VAL A 6 7.33 4.44 -11.53
CA VAL A 6 7.83 5.81 -11.36
C VAL A 6 9.27 5.77 -10.83
N GLU A 7 9.99 6.88 -10.98
CA GLU A 7 11.29 7.10 -10.35
C GLU A 7 11.14 8.25 -9.35
N ASN A 8 11.49 8.01 -8.08
CA ASN A 8 11.46 9.04 -7.05
C ASN A 8 12.81 9.77 -7.00
N MET A 9 12.85 11.00 -7.50
CA MET A 9 14.10 11.77 -7.62
C MET A 9 13.95 13.17 -7.03
N PRO A 10 14.99 13.68 -6.32
CA PRO A 10 15.03 15.07 -5.94
C PRO A 10 15.24 15.95 -7.17
N ASP A 11 14.41 16.97 -7.31
CA ASP A 11 14.50 17.98 -8.36
C ASP A 11 13.92 19.32 -7.86
N GLY A 12 14.17 20.42 -8.55
CA GLY A 12 13.56 21.72 -8.24
C GLY A 12 12.03 21.73 -8.35
N GLY A 13 11.45 20.80 -9.12
CA GLY A 13 10.00 20.56 -9.22
C GLY A 13 9.47 19.39 -8.42
N ALA A 14 10.28 18.76 -7.56
CA ALA A 14 9.83 17.64 -6.73
C ALA A 14 8.80 18.09 -5.70
N PHE A 15 7.85 17.20 -5.38
CA PHE A 15 6.94 17.40 -4.26
C PHE A 15 7.72 17.40 -2.95
N ARG A 16 7.22 18.15 -1.96
CA ARG A 16 7.92 18.44 -0.70
C ARG A 16 7.10 17.94 0.48
N PRO A 17 7.75 17.70 1.64
CA PRO A 17 7.03 17.49 2.87
C PRO A 17 6.07 18.65 3.17
N GLY A 18 4.82 18.35 3.50
CA GLY A 18 3.71 19.27 3.71
C GLY A 18 2.90 19.62 2.46
N ASP A 19 3.32 19.19 1.26
CA ASP A 19 2.45 19.34 0.08
C ASP A 19 1.22 18.41 0.21
N ILE A 20 0.07 18.91 -0.21
CA ILE A 20 -1.19 18.14 -0.25
C ILE A 20 -1.47 17.75 -1.69
N VAL A 21 -1.60 16.45 -1.94
CA VAL A 21 -1.89 15.90 -3.27
C VAL A 21 -3.31 15.34 -3.32
N THR A 22 -3.96 15.46 -4.47
CA THR A 22 -5.28 14.87 -4.72
C THR A 22 -5.13 13.62 -5.57
N GLY A 23 -5.53 12.47 -5.04
CA GLY A 23 -5.51 11.20 -5.75
C GLY A 23 -6.66 11.04 -6.74
N MET A 24 -6.62 9.99 -7.54
CA MET A 24 -7.61 9.65 -8.56
C MET A 24 -9.01 9.42 -7.98
N THR A 25 -9.12 9.03 -6.71
CA THR A 25 -10.41 8.90 -6.00
C THR A 25 -11.03 10.25 -5.61
N GLY A 26 -10.32 11.36 -5.82
CA GLY A 26 -10.67 12.68 -5.33
C GLY A 26 -10.23 12.95 -3.90
N LYS A 27 -9.67 11.95 -3.21
CA LYS A 27 -9.19 12.11 -1.83
C LYS A 27 -7.89 12.90 -1.76
N THR A 28 -7.72 13.63 -0.67
CA THR A 28 -6.49 14.42 -0.41
C THR A 28 -5.55 13.70 0.56
N ALA A 29 -4.25 13.74 0.26
CA ALA A 29 -3.20 13.18 1.11
C ALA A 29 -2.12 14.23 1.41
N GLU A 30 -1.77 14.41 2.68
CA GLU A 30 -0.64 15.24 3.10
C GLU A 30 0.66 14.43 3.04
N ILE A 31 1.66 14.95 2.33
CA ILE A 31 2.95 14.28 2.22
C ILE A 31 3.79 14.62 3.44
N ILE A 32 3.77 13.79 4.48
CA ILE A 32 4.65 13.97 5.65
C ILE A 32 6.09 13.54 5.33
N SER A 33 6.25 12.50 4.50
CA SER A 33 7.56 12.00 4.05
C SER A 33 7.52 11.65 2.57
N THR A 34 8.51 12.13 1.81
CA THR A 34 8.65 11.86 0.38
C THR A 34 9.24 10.48 0.08
N ASP A 35 9.75 9.80 1.09
CA ASP A 35 10.31 8.43 1.04
C ASP A 35 9.23 7.35 1.29
N ALA A 36 7.98 7.79 1.41
CA ALA A 36 6.80 6.92 1.49
C ALA A 36 5.94 7.03 0.22
N GLU A 37 6.54 7.38 -0.92
CA GLU A 37 5.86 7.67 -2.19
C GLU A 37 5.21 6.43 -2.82
N GLY A 38 5.76 5.24 -2.58
CA GLY A 38 5.26 4.01 -3.19
C GLY A 38 3.76 3.78 -2.92
N ARG A 39 3.28 4.16 -1.73
CA ARG A 39 1.85 4.04 -1.38
C ARG A 39 0.96 5.04 -2.14
N LEU A 40 1.48 6.22 -2.50
CA LEU A 40 0.74 7.22 -3.28
C LEU A 40 0.47 6.71 -4.69
N VAL A 41 1.51 6.14 -5.30
CA VAL A 41 1.43 5.54 -6.64
C VAL A 41 0.48 4.34 -6.65
N LEU A 42 0.56 3.49 -5.63
CA LEU A 42 -0.35 2.34 -5.49
C LEU A 42 -1.79 2.75 -5.23
N ALA A 43 -2.05 3.82 -4.47
CA ALA A 43 -3.40 4.30 -4.23
C ALA A 43 -4.11 4.66 -5.55
N ASP A 44 -3.42 5.37 -6.45
CA ASP A 44 -3.95 5.70 -7.76
C ASP A 44 -4.03 4.49 -8.69
N ALA A 45 -3.08 3.56 -8.61
CA ALA A 45 -3.16 2.29 -9.35
C ALA A 45 -4.38 1.45 -8.92
N LEU A 46 -4.66 1.37 -7.62
CA LEU A 46 -5.83 0.70 -7.06
C LEU A 46 -7.13 1.38 -7.50
N ALA A 47 -7.17 2.72 -7.45
CA ALA A 47 -8.29 3.50 -7.96
C ALA A 47 -8.52 3.26 -9.47
N TYR A 48 -7.44 3.17 -10.25
CA TYR A 48 -7.50 2.90 -11.67
C TYR A 48 -8.04 1.50 -11.97
N VAL A 49 -7.57 0.46 -11.26
CA VAL A 49 -8.02 -0.92 -11.54
C VAL A 49 -9.47 -1.16 -11.15
N ALA A 50 -10.04 -0.37 -10.23
CA ALA A 50 -11.44 -0.47 -9.83
C ALA A 50 -12.41 -0.36 -11.02
N ARG A 51 -12.05 0.39 -12.06
CA ARG A 51 -12.87 0.53 -13.29
C ARG A 51 -13.11 -0.78 -14.05
N TYR A 52 -12.29 -1.81 -13.79
CA TYR A 52 -12.44 -3.13 -14.39
C TYR A 52 -13.42 -4.04 -13.63
N ASN A 53 -13.99 -3.55 -12.51
CA ASN A 53 -14.86 -4.30 -11.61
C ASN A 53 -14.29 -5.70 -11.27
N PRO A 54 -13.04 -5.77 -10.77
CA PRO A 54 -12.38 -7.04 -10.51
C PRO A 54 -13.04 -7.81 -9.37
N ALA A 55 -13.03 -9.14 -9.44
CA ALA A 55 -13.50 -9.99 -8.35
C ALA A 55 -12.58 -9.94 -7.11
N ALA A 56 -11.28 -9.70 -7.33
CA ALA A 56 -10.27 -9.52 -6.30
C ALA A 56 -9.11 -8.68 -6.86
N VAL A 57 -8.45 -7.92 -5.99
CA VAL A 57 -7.23 -7.17 -6.30
C VAL A 57 -6.16 -7.56 -5.29
N VAL A 58 -4.96 -7.87 -5.77
CA VAL A 58 -3.78 -8.14 -4.95
C VAL A 58 -2.67 -7.22 -5.44
N ASP A 59 -2.21 -6.31 -4.58
CA ASP A 59 -1.00 -5.54 -4.82
C ASP A 59 0.22 -6.25 -4.21
N LEU A 60 1.37 -6.09 -4.86
CA LEU A 60 2.65 -6.59 -4.38
C LEU A 60 3.64 -5.43 -4.39
N ALA A 61 4.21 -5.11 -3.23
CA ALA A 61 5.08 -3.95 -3.09
C ALA A 61 6.17 -4.17 -2.03
N THR A 62 7.38 -3.67 -2.31
CA THR A 62 8.44 -3.51 -1.32
C THR A 62 8.20 -2.23 -0.51
N LEU A 63 7.11 -2.20 0.25
CA LEU A 63 6.50 -0.95 0.72
C LEU A 63 7.16 -0.35 1.97
N THR A 64 7.62 -1.19 2.90
CA THR A 64 8.16 -0.71 4.18
C THR A 64 9.35 -1.54 4.63
N GLY A 65 10.32 -0.87 5.26
CA GLY A 65 11.34 -1.56 6.06
C GLY A 65 10.76 -2.22 7.32
N ALA A 66 9.62 -1.73 7.82
CA ALA A 66 8.97 -2.23 9.04
C ALA A 66 8.55 -3.71 8.93
N VAL A 67 8.04 -4.13 7.77
CA VAL A 67 7.74 -5.56 7.51
C VAL A 67 9.01 -6.41 7.59
N GLY A 68 10.14 -5.89 7.09
CA GLY A 68 11.44 -6.55 7.21
C GLY A 68 11.93 -6.68 8.65
N VAL A 69 11.62 -5.71 9.52
CA VAL A 69 11.89 -5.82 10.97
C VAL A 69 10.98 -6.85 11.64
N ALA A 70 9.70 -6.88 11.28
CA ALA A 70 8.70 -7.75 11.90
C ALA A 70 8.86 -9.23 11.52
N LEU A 71 9.13 -9.52 10.24
CA LEU A 71 9.11 -10.88 9.68
C LEU A 71 10.49 -11.35 9.17
N GLY A 72 11.49 -10.48 9.19
CA GLY A 72 12.80 -10.76 8.60
C GLY A 72 12.77 -10.88 7.07
N PRO A 73 13.87 -11.33 6.45
CA PRO A 73 13.97 -11.48 4.99
C PRO A 73 13.33 -12.79 4.48
N HIS A 74 12.56 -13.49 5.32
CA HIS A 74 12.12 -14.86 5.05
C HIS A 74 10.64 -15.00 4.74
N ALA A 75 9.81 -14.01 5.09
CA ALA A 75 8.38 -14.04 4.85
C ALA A 75 7.88 -12.65 4.42
N ALA A 76 6.89 -12.63 3.53
CA ALA A 76 6.17 -11.42 3.17
C ALA A 76 5.05 -11.14 4.18
N GLY A 77 4.75 -9.86 4.40
CA GLY A 77 3.57 -9.44 5.16
C GLY A 77 2.34 -9.44 4.26
N LEU A 78 1.25 -10.07 4.72
CA LEU A 78 -0.06 -10.02 4.10
C LEU A 78 -0.99 -9.14 4.92
N PHE A 79 -1.62 -8.17 4.26
CA PHE A 79 -2.73 -7.42 4.80
C PHE A 79 -3.93 -7.65 3.89
N ALA A 80 -5.11 -7.84 4.48
CA ALA A 80 -6.32 -8.11 3.70
C ALA A 80 -7.54 -7.51 4.40
N ASN A 81 -8.49 -7.04 3.59
CA ASN A 81 -9.80 -6.58 4.03
C ASN A 81 -10.92 -7.61 3.77
N ASP A 82 -10.58 -8.77 3.20
CA ASP A 82 -11.48 -9.88 2.93
C ASP A 82 -10.85 -11.19 3.41
N ASP A 83 -11.55 -11.90 4.30
CA ASP A 83 -11.05 -13.12 4.93
C ASP A 83 -10.91 -14.28 3.94
N ALA A 84 -11.81 -14.39 2.95
CA ALA A 84 -11.78 -15.47 1.97
C ALA A 84 -10.57 -15.33 1.03
N LEU A 85 -10.27 -14.11 0.57
CA LEU A 85 -9.10 -13.83 -0.23
C LEU A 85 -7.80 -14.06 0.55
N LYS A 86 -7.76 -13.61 1.81
CA LYS A 86 -6.64 -13.85 2.73
C LYS A 86 -6.35 -15.34 2.89
N ASP A 87 -7.37 -16.13 3.21
CA ASP A 87 -7.21 -17.58 3.43
C ASP A 87 -6.78 -18.30 2.15
N ALA A 88 -7.31 -17.88 0.99
CA ALA A 88 -6.89 -18.41 -0.31
C ALA A 88 -5.41 -18.11 -0.63
N LEU A 89 -4.93 -16.91 -0.30
CA LEU A 89 -3.52 -16.53 -0.48
C LEU A 89 -2.59 -17.29 0.47
N LEU A 90 -2.96 -17.47 1.73
CA LEU A 90 -2.20 -18.27 2.69
C LEU A 90 -2.10 -19.74 2.26
N ALA A 91 -3.21 -20.32 1.82
CA ALA A 91 -3.22 -21.69 1.31
C ALA A 91 -2.38 -21.84 0.03
N ALA A 92 -2.33 -20.81 -0.83
CA ALA A 92 -1.47 -20.79 -2.01
C ALA A 92 0.02 -20.70 -1.64
N ALA A 93 0.35 -19.88 -0.63
CA ALA A 93 1.71 -19.74 -0.10
C ALA A 93 2.23 -21.08 0.47
N ASP A 94 1.40 -21.77 1.28
CA ASP A 94 1.75 -23.09 1.81
C ASP A 94 2.00 -24.13 0.70
N GLN A 95 1.23 -24.06 -0.39
CA GLN A 95 1.39 -24.96 -1.54
C GLN A 95 2.62 -24.63 -2.40
N SER A 96 2.95 -23.34 -2.56
CA SER A 96 4.12 -22.91 -3.33
C SER A 96 5.43 -23.05 -2.54
N GLY A 97 5.34 -23.16 -1.22
CA GLY A 97 6.49 -23.12 -0.30
C GLY A 97 6.98 -21.70 -0.01
N GLU A 98 6.27 -20.68 -0.49
CA GLU A 98 6.54 -19.28 -0.14
C GLU A 98 5.94 -18.96 1.23
N ARG A 99 6.64 -18.14 2.03
CA ARG A 99 6.17 -17.77 3.36
C ARG A 99 5.45 -16.45 3.32
N LEU A 100 4.19 -16.48 3.73
CA LEU A 100 3.33 -15.32 3.85
C LEU A 100 2.75 -15.30 5.27
N TRP A 101 2.76 -14.14 5.92
CA TRP A 101 2.23 -13.99 7.27
C TRP A 101 1.21 -12.87 7.34
N HIS A 102 0.01 -13.18 7.81
CA HIS A 102 -1.06 -12.19 7.95
C HIS A 102 -0.79 -11.26 9.13
N LEU A 103 -0.83 -9.96 8.86
CA LEU A 103 -0.71 -8.88 9.83
C LEU A 103 -2.07 -8.15 9.94
N PRO A 104 -2.44 -7.67 11.14
CA PRO A 104 -3.75 -7.09 11.36
C PRO A 104 -3.90 -5.70 10.71
N LEU A 105 -5.12 -5.38 10.29
CA LEU A 105 -5.59 -4.03 9.93
C LEU A 105 -6.66 -3.59 10.93
N TYR A 106 -6.25 -3.36 12.19
CA TYR A 106 -7.19 -2.88 13.21
C TYR A 106 -7.60 -1.42 12.93
N ASP A 107 -8.86 -1.09 13.21
CA ASP A 107 -9.42 0.24 12.94
C ASP A 107 -8.65 1.36 13.68
N GLU A 108 -8.10 1.06 14.85
CA GLU A 108 -7.30 1.99 15.65
C GLU A 108 -6.02 2.45 14.92
N TYR A 109 -5.53 1.69 13.93
CA TYR A 109 -4.39 2.14 13.13
C TYR A 109 -4.74 3.31 12.21
N LEU A 110 -6.02 3.50 11.86
CA LEU A 110 -6.45 4.65 11.06
C LEU A 110 -6.25 5.98 11.80
N ASP A 111 -6.35 5.98 13.13
CA ASP A 111 -6.13 7.19 13.93
C ASP A 111 -4.68 7.70 13.81
N THR A 112 -3.73 6.82 13.50
CA THR A 112 -2.31 7.18 13.37
C THR A 112 -1.95 7.85 12.04
N ILE A 113 -2.87 7.82 11.06
CA ILE A 113 -2.68 8.37 9.72
C ILE A 113 -3.65 9.52 9.41
N LYS A 114 -4.28 10.11 10.43
CA LYS A 114 -5.13 11.29 10.24
C LYS A 114 -4.26 12.53 10.05
N SER A 115 -4.61 13.35 9.06
CA SER A 115 -4.08 14.70 8.88
C SER A 115 -5.09 15.75 9.38
N ASP A 116 -4.57 16.86 9.91
CA ASP A 116 -5.40 18.03 10.26
C ASP A 116 -5.77 18.87 9.02
N MET A 117 -5.03 18.69 7.91
CA MET A 117 -5.06 19.56 6.73
C MET A 117 -5.54 18.81 5.47
N ALA A 118 -5.51 17.48 5.46
CA ALA A 118 -5.97 16.59 4.40
C ALA A 118 -6.86 15.47 4.96
N GLU A 119 -7.44 14.63 4.09
CA GLU A 119 -8.21 13.48 4.56
C GLU A 119 -7.33 12.38 5.18
N VAL A 120 -6.06 12.27 4.76
CA VAL A 120 -5.05 11.33 5.24
C VAL A 120 -3.67 11.99 5.22
#